data_AF-A0A7K1CJ95-F1
#
_entry.id   AF-A0A7K1CJ95-F1
#
_cell.length_a   1.000
_cell.length_b   1.000
_cell.length_c   1.000
_cell.angle_alpha   90.00
_cell.angle_beta   90.00
_cell.angle_gamma   90.00
#
_symmetry.space_group_name_H-M   'P 1'
#
loop_
_entity.id
_entity.type
_entity.pdbx_description
1 polymer ?
#
loop_
_entity_poly.entity_id
_entity_poly.type
_entity_poly.pdbx_seq_one_letter_code
_entity_poly.pdbx_strand_id
1 'polypeptide(L)'
;IRASEAVIKRYHRIWKALKERQVLDPKDRHAVERAMRQLHDLGFAVDEVSVSLDGESQKLYFQPKLVAPGYHRNRLRELTGLETEALQAKRLLASLDRFRGREESPKPPIADSARRWLNETYRPIVEMIPQNLEGRIEEAQFFHEVLEHRWYLSEREGHDVGLTFAAQSYIDDVMPFRSDSGSDLGVKK
;
A
#
# COMPACT_ATOMS: atom_id res chain seq x y z
N ILE A 1 11.13 -19.18 -19.98
CA ILE A 1 12.16 -19.58 -18.98
C ILE A 1 12.44 -18.44 -17.97
N ARG A 2 12.81 -17.22 -18.40
CA ARG A 2 13.05 -16.07 -17.49
C ARG A 2 11.87 -15.71 -16.54
N ALA A 3 10.63 -15.77 -17.03
CA ALA A 3 9.44 -15.53 -16.19
C ALA A 3 9.26 -16.61 -15.10
N SER A 4 9.60 -17.86 -15.39
CA SER A 4 9.53 -18.97 -14.42
C SER A 4 10.59 -18.85 -13.33
N GLU A 5 11.82 -18.46 -13.69
CA GLU A 5 12.89 -18.20 -12.71
C GLU A 5 12.57 -17.03 -11.77
N ALA A 6 11.95 -15.96 -12.27
CA ALA A 6 11.54 -14.81 -11.45
C ALA A 6 10.48 -15.19 -10.41
N VAL A 7 9.50 -16.01 -10.82
CA VAL A 7 8.45 -16.54 -9.92
C VAL A 7 9.05 -17.45 -8.86
N ILE A 8 9.93 -18.38 -9.24
CA ILE A 8 10.60 -19.30 -8.30
C ILE A 8 11.48 -18.53 -7.30
N LYS A 9 12.25 -17.54 -7.76
CA LYS A 9 13.04 -16.67 -6.86
C LYS A 9 12.15 -15.87 -5.91
N ARG A 10 11.00 -15.38 -6.37
CA ARG A 10 10.03 -14.69 -5.50
C ARG A 10 9.46 -15.64 -4.45
N TYR A 11 9.07 -16.85 -4.84
CA TYR A 11 8.58 -17.87 -3.91
C TYR A 11 9.61 -18.20 -2.83
N HIS A 12 10.87 -18.46 -3.19
CA HIS A 12 11.93 -18.74 -2.21
C HIS A 12 12.16 -17.58 -1.24
N ARG A 13 12.10 -16.33 -1.72
CA ARG A 13 12.21 -15.15 -0.83
C ARG A 13 11.05 -15.05 0.15
N ILE A 14 9.82 -15.27 -0.31
CA ILE A 14 8.63 -15.32 0.56
C ILE A 14 8.79 -16.42 1.60
N TRP A 15 9.17 -17.62 1.18
CA TRP A 15 9.34 -18.77 2.06
C TRP A 15 10.41 -18.54 3.13
N LYS A 16 11.54 -17.94 2.73
CA LYS A 16 12.60 -17.55 3.65
C LYS A 16 12.09 -16.53 4.67
N ALA A 17 11.41 -15.48 4.21
CA ALA A 17 10.88 -14.44 5.09
C ALA A 17 9.85 -14.99 6.10
N LEU A 18 9.02 -15.95 5.70
CA LEU A 18 8.05 -16.59 6.61
C LEU A 18 8.72 -17.48 7.67
N LYS A 19 9.82 -18.15 7.30
CA LYS A 19 10.53 -19.09 8.19
C LYS A 19 11.54 -18.41 9.11
N GLU A 20 12.23 -17.41 8.62
CA GLU A 20 13.34 -16.75 9.30
C GLU A 20 12.90 -15.39 9.82
N ARG A 21 12.76 -15.25 11.15
CA ARG A 21 12.49 -13.96 11.79
C ARG A 21 13.66 -13.00 11.57
N GLN A 22 13.37 -11.77 11.15
CA GLN A 22 14.38 -10.74 10.99
C GLN A 22 14.60 -10.03 12.33
N VAL A 23 15.86 -9.83 12.71
CA VAL A 23 16.26 -9.20 13.97
C VAL A 23 16.82 -7.82 13.68
N LEU A 24 16.23 -6.79 14.27
CA LEU A 24 16.58 -5.38 14.03
C LEU A 24 16.86 -4.65 15.36
N ASP A 25 17.73 -3.65 15.30
CA ASP A 25 17.89 -2.68 16.38
C ASP A 25 16.72 -1.68 16.34
N PRO A 26 15.92 -1.54 17.42
CA PRO A 26 14.82 -0.59 17.48
C PRO A 26 15.23 0.87 17.31
N LYS A 27 16.49 1.22 17.59
CA LYS A 27 17.00 2.58 17.47
C LYS A 27 17.40 2.93 16.04
N ASP A 28 17.63 1.94 15.17
CA ASP A 28 17.94 2.15 13.75
C ASP A 28 16.64 2.23 12.93
N ARG A 29 16.09 3.44 12.86
CA ARG A 29 14.87 3.72 12.06
C ARG A 29 15.03 3.32 10.60
N HIS A 30 16.21 3.55 10.00
CA HIS A 30 16.44 3.22 8.60
C HIS A 30 16.48 1.71 8.36
N ALA A 31 17.01 0.92 9.30
CA ALA A 31 16.95 -0.54 9.21
C ALA A 31 15.50 -1.06 9.27
N VAL A 32 14.68 -0.51 10.17
CA VAL A 32 13.25 -0.85 10.27
C VAL A 32 12.49 -0.51 8.99
N GLU A 33 12.72 0.68 8.43
CA GLU A 33 12.10 1.10 7.17
C GLU A 33 12.49 0.20 6.00
N ARG A 34 13.78 -0.17 5.88
CA ARG A 34 14.27 -1.09 4.83
C ARG A 34 13.65 -2.49 4.97
N ALA A 35 13.54 -3.00 6.20
CA ALA A 35 12.91 -4.30 6.46
C ALA A 35 11.43 -4.31 6.08
N MET A 36 10.67 -3.30 6.52
CA MET A 36 9.27 -3.14 6.15
C MET A 36 9.10 -2.99 4.63
N ARG A 37 10.01 -2.30 3.94
CA ARG A 37 10.01 -2.20 2.47
C ARG A 37 10.22 -3.56 1.80
N GLN A 38 11.19 -4.35 2.24
CA GLN A 38 11.41 -5.70 1.70
C GLN A 38 10.17 -6.59 1.84
N LEU A 39 9.47 -6.49 2.97
CA LEU A 39 8.21 -7.23 3.18
C LEU A 39 7.11 -6.73 2.23
N HIS A 40 7.00 -5.42 2.03
CA HIS A 40 6.05 -4.84 1.08
C HIS A 40 6.32 -5.28 -0.38
N ASP A 41 7.58 -5.34 -0.81
CA ASP A 41 7.97 -5.83 -2.14
C ASP A 41 7.63 -7.33 -2.33
N LEU A 42 7.62 -8.09 -1.23
CA LEU A 42 7.17 -9.48 -1.21
C LEU A 42 5.64 -9.61 -1.15
N GLY A 43 4.92 -8.49 -1.02
CA GLY A 43 3.46 -8.41 -0.98
C GLY A 43 2.86 -8.61 0.41
N PHE A 44 3.67 -8.48 1.47
CA PHE A 44 3.18 -8.46 2.85
C PHE A 44 2.73 -7.05 3.24
N ALA A 45 1.59 -6.97 3.93
CA ALA A 45 1.08 -5.74 4.53
C ALA A 45 1.59 -5.59 5.99
N VAL A 46 1.51 -4.38 6.55
CA VAL A 46 2.07 -4.07 7.89
C VAL A 46 1.39 -4.88 9.01
N ASP A 47 0.09 -5.07 8.90
CA ASP A 47 -0.72 -5.91 9.79
C ASP A 47 -0.42 -7.41 9.68
N GLU A 48 0.21 -7.83 8.57
CA GLU A 48 0.79 -9.16 8.36
C GLU A 48 2.18 -9.30 8.98
N VAL A 49 2.67 -8.33 9.76
CA VAL A 49 3.96 -8.43 10.43
C VAL A 49 3.78 -8.38 11.94
N SER A 50 4.20 -9.43 12.64
CA SER A 50 4.34 -9.36 14.09
C SER A 50 5.66 -8.67 14.43
N VAL A 51 5.57 -7.71 15.36
CA VAL A 51 6.73 -7.02 15.93
C VAL A 51 6.76 -7.32 17.42
N SER A 52 7.80 -8.00 17.89
CA SER A 52 8.03 -8.23 19.32
C SER A 52 9.36 -7.61 19.76
N LEU A 53 9.35 -7.01 20.94
CA LEU A 53 10.54 -6.51 21.61
C LEU A 53 10.96 -7.56 22.65
N ASP A 54 12.20 -8.03 22.57
CA ASP A 54 12.77 -8.83 23.64
C ASP A 54 13.28 -7.92 24.77
N GLY A 55 12.71 -8.08 25.95
CA GLY A 55 12.98 -7.23 27.12
C GLY A 55 14.42 -7.29 27.61
N GLU A 56 15.12 -8.41 27.38
CA GLU A 56 16.52 -8.59 27.80
C GLU A 56 17.49 -8.05 26.74
N SER A 57 17.26 -8.35 25.47
CA SER A 57 18.20 -7.98 24.39
C SER A 57 17.87 -6.66 23.69
N GLN A 58 16.73 -6.02 23.99
CA GLN A 58 16.23 -4.80 23.33
C GLN A 58 16.18 -4.92 21.80
N LYS A 59 15.99 -6.13 21.26
CA LYS A 59 15.91 -6.39 19.82
C LYS A 59 14.46 -6.42 19.35
N LEU A 60 14.18 -5.86 18.17
CA LEU A 60 12.92 -6.04 17.47
C LEU A 60 12.97 -7.28 16.59
N TYR A 61 11.95 -8.13 16.69
CA TYR A 61 11.74 -9.25 15.77
C TYR A 61 10.60 -8.92 14.83
N PHE A 62 10.86 -9.03 13.54
CA PHE A 62 9.87 -8.88 12.48
C PHE A 62 9.60 -10.27 11.90
N GLN A 63 8.34 -10.71 11.96
CA GLN A 63 7.93 -11.96 11.34
C GLN A 63 6.65 -11.78 10.53
N PRO A 64 6.71 -11.96 9.20
CA PRO A 64 5.52 -11.96 8.37
C PRO A 64 4.66 -13.20 8.68
N LYS A 65 3.34 -13.02 8.65
CA LYS A 65 2.32 -14.07 8.81
C LYS A 65 1.41 -14.11 7.59
N LEU A 66 0.86 -15.29 7.31
CA LEU A 66 -0.17 -15.43 6.30
C LEU A 66 -1.54 -15.15 6.93
N VAL A 67 -2.39 -14.43 6.22
CA VAL A 67 -3.81 -14.24 6.58
C VAL A 67 -4.71 -15.02 5.64
N ALA A 68 -5.96 -15.21 6.05
CA ALA A 68 -6.95 -15.89 5.22
C ALA A 68 -7.17 -15.15 3.88
N PRO A 69 -7.51 -15.87 2.79
CA PRO A 69 -7.91 -15.24 1.54
C PRO A 69 -9.03 -14.20 1.76
N GLY A 70 -8.94 -13.06 1.09
CA GLY A 70 -9.93 -11.99 1.20
C GLY A 70 -9.87 -11.14 2.47
N TYR A 71 -8.99 -11.47 3.43
CA TYR A 71 -8.85 -10.72 4.69
C TYR A 71 -8.73 -9.21 4.49
N HIS A 72 -7.78 -8.77 3.65
CA HIS A 72 -7.53 -7.34 3.40
C HIS A 72 -8.70 -6.64 2.72
N ARG A 73 -9.37 -7.32 1.78
CA ARG A 73 -10.55 -6.77 1.12
C ARG A 73 -11.67 -6.54 2.12
N ASN A 74 -11.97 -7.56 2.93
CA ASN A 74 -12.99 -7.48 3.98
C ASN A 74 -12.63 -6.39 4.99
N ARG A 75 -11.37 -6.32 5.41
CA ARG A 75 -10.88 -5.33 6.37
C ARG A 75 -10.99 -3.90 5.85
N LEU A 76 -10.57 -3.66 4.61
CA LEU A 76 -10.70 -2.35 3.97
C LEU A 76 -12.17 -1.94 3.88
N ARG A 77 -13.04 -2.86 3.43
CA ARG A 77 -14.48 -2.61 3.35
C ARG A 77 -15.10 -2.28 4.69
N GLU A 78 -14.77 -3.04 5.74
CA GLU A 78 -15.27 -2.77 7.10
C GLU A 78 -14.87 -1.38 7.60
N LEU A 79 -13.64 -0.94 7.30
CA LEU A 79 -13.12 0.34 7.77
C LEU A 79 -13.55 1.55 6.93
N THR A 80 -13.76 1.35 5.63
CA THR A 80 -13.87 2.46 4.65
C THR A 80 -15.06 2.35 3.71
N GLY A 81 -15.66 1.17 3.57
CA GLY A 81 -16.68 0.86 2.57
C GLY A 81 -16.13 0.60 1.16
N LEU A 82 -14.83 0.73 0.92
CA LEU A 82 -14.24 0.54 -0.41
C LEU A 82 -14.15 -0.95 -0.80
N GLU A 83 -14.64 -1.27 -1.99
CA GLU A 83 -14.49 -2.59 -2.63
C GLU A 83 -13.35 -2.52 -3.64
N THR A 84 -12.39 -3.42 -3.51
CA THR A 84 -11.14 -3.40 -4.29
C THR A 84 -10.59 -4.80 -4.52
N GLU A 85 -9.66 -4.92 -5.45
CA GLU A 85 -8.86 -6.13 -5.63
C GLU A 85 -7.88 -6.35 -4.48
N ALA A 86 -7.42 -7.60 -4.30
CA ALA A 86 -6.62 -7.96 -3.12
C ALA A 86 -5.33 -7.13 -2.96
N LEU A 87 -4.64 -6.81 -4.06
CA LEU A 87 -3.41 -6.01 -4.03
C LEU A 87 -3.69 -4.53 -3.77
N GLN A 88 -4.77 -4.00 -4.35
CA GLN A 88 -5.24 -2.63 -4.08
C GLN A 88 -5.59 -2.50 -2.59
N ALA A 89 -6.36 -3.44 -2.04
CA ALA A 89 -6.75 -3.45 -0.63
C ALA A 89 -5.54 -3.34 0.31
N LYS A 90 -4.50 -4.15 0.07
CA LYS A 90 -3.25 -4.10 0.84
C LYS A 90 -2.57 -2.73 0.76
N ARG A 91 -2.46 -2.15 -0.45
CA ARG A 91 -1.82 -0.84 -0.66
C ARG A 91 -2.61 0.30 0.01
N LEU A 92 -3.94 0.27 -0.07
CA LEU A 92 -4.81 1.26 0.56
C LEU A 92 -4.75 1.15 2.10
N LEU A 93 -4.80 -0.06 2.66
CA LEU A 93 -4.61 -0.27 4.10
C LEU A 93 -3.23 0.21 4.58
N ALA A 94 -2.17 -0.04 3.82
CA ALA A 94 -0.84 0.49 4.13
C ALA A 94 -0.78 2.02 4.06
N SER A 95 -1.56 2.66 3.20
CA SER A 95 -1.71 4.13 3.17
C SER A 95 -2.40 4.64 4.44
N LEU A 96 -3.50 4.00 4.85
CA LEU A 96 -4.21 4.29 6.09
C LEU A 96 -3.31 4.11 7.32
N ASP A 97 -2.55 3.02 7.40
CA ASP A 97 -1.64 2.77 8.52
C ASP A 97 -0.55 3.85 8.63
N ARG A 98 -0.02 4.34 7.50
CA ARG A 98 0.93 5.46 7.49
C ARG A 98 0.28 6.77 7.95
N PHE A 99 -0.96 7.03 7.53
CA PHE A 99 -1.73 8.19 7.99
C PHE A 99 -1.93 8.15 9.50
N ARG A 100 -2.45 7.04 10.02
CA ARG A 100 -2.63 6.76 11.45
C ARG A 100 -1.30 6.69 12.21
N GLY A 101 -0.20 6.41 11.52
CA GLY A 101 1.16 6.42 12.06
C GLY A 101 1.62 7.81 12.51
N ARG A 102 1.10 8.87 11.89
CA ARG A 102 1.42 10.27 12.19
C ARG A 102 0.49 10.93 13.21
N GLU A 103 -0.58 10.26 13.60
CA GLU A 103 -1.50 10.77 14.63
C GLU A 103 -0.84 10.73 16.01
N GLU A 104 -1.18 11.73 16.83
CA GLU A 104 -0.71 11.83 18.21
C GLU A 104 -1.21 10.67 19.07
N SER A 105 -0.42 10.33 20.09
CA SER A 105 -0.79 9.35 21.11
C SER A 105 -1.60 10.03 22.24
N PRO A 106 -2.69 9.43 22.75
CA PRO A 106 -3.24 8.13 22.34
C PRO A 106 -3.97 8.21 20.99
N LYS A 107 -3.78 7.18 20.15
CA LYS A 107 -4.41 7.15 18.83
C LYS A 107 -5.94 7.06 18.97
N PRO A 108 -6.72 7.78 18.12
CA PRO A 108 -8.18 7.70 18.12
C PRO A 108 -8.67 6.29 17.74
N PRO A 109 -9.97 5.96 17.86
CA PRO A 109 -10.51 4.73 17.30
C PRO A 109 -10.16 4.55 15.83
N ILE A 110 -9.88 3.32 15.39
CA ILE A 110 -9.43 3.07 14.00
C ILE A 110 -10.46 3.51 12.95
N ALA A 111 -11.75 3.40 13.28
CA ALA A 111 -12.83 3.86 12.41
C ALA A 111 -12.76 5.38 12.16
N ASP A 112 -12.38 6.17 13.17
CA ASP A 112 -12.21 7.62 13.00
C ASP A 112 -11.01 7.95 12.13
N SER A 113 -9.86 7.29 12.34
CA SER A 113 -8.71 7.47 11.46
C SER A 113 -9.01 7.03 10.02
N ALA A 114 -9.77 5.95 9.84
CA ALA A 114 -10.17 5.48 8.52
C ALA A 114 -11.07 6.49 7.80
N ARG A 115 -12.08 7.03 8.49
CA ARG A 115 -12.94 8.10 7.97
C ARG A 115 -12.14 9.36 7.62
N ARG A 116 -11.22 9.77 8.49
CA ARG A 116 -10.34 10.92 8.25
C ARG A 116 -9.40 10.69 7.07
N TRP A 117 -8.73 9.55 7.01
CA TRP A 117 -7.89 9.18 5.86
C TRP A 117 -8.69 9.18 4.55
N LEU A 118 -9.92 8.67 4.56
CA LEU A 118 -10.79 8.69 3.39
C LEU A 118 -11.01 10.13 2.89
N ASN A 119 -11.29 11.06 3.81
CA ASN A 119 -11.64 12.44 3.47
C ASN A 119 -10.43 13.36 3.25
N GLU A 120 -9.33 13.13 3.96
CA GLU A 120 -8.13 13.98 3.96
C GLU A 120 -7.05 13.47 3.01
N THR A 121 -7.12 12.22 2.56
CA THR A 121 -6.07 11.60 1.71
C THR A 121 -6.62 10.89 0.49
N TYR A 122 -7.63 10.03 0.63
CA TYR A 122 -8.15 9.25 -0.51
C TYR A 122 -8.98 10.11 -1.46
N ARG A 123 -10.07 10.71 -0.96
CA ARG A 123 -11.01 11.54 -1.75
C ARG A 123 -10.34 12.69 -2.50
N PRO A 124 -9.49 13.52 -1.87
CA PRO A 124 -8.86 14.64 -2.56
C PRO A 124 -7.97 14.22 -3.73
N ILE A 125 -7.48 12.99 -3.73
CA ILE A 125 -6.64 12.47 -4.81
C ILE A 125 -7.49 11.89 -5.94
N VAL A 126 -8.51 11.08 -5.63
CA VAL A 126 -9.38 10.51 -6.67
C VAL A 126 -10.26 11.59 -7.33
N GLU A 127 -10.61 12.66 -6.61
CA GLU A 127 -11.30 13.83 -7.16
C GLU A 127 -10.43 14.65 -8.13
N MET A 128 -9.12 14.36 -8.24
CA MET A 128 -8.27 14.96 -9.28
C MET A 128 -8.43 14.30 -10.64
N ILE A 129 -9.12 13.15 -10.74
CA ILE A 129 -9.37 12.48 -12.02
C ILE A 129 -10.13 13.46 -12.94
N PRO A 130 -9.57 13.82 -14.12
CA PRO A 130 -10.25 14.72 -15.03
C PRO A 130 -11.59 14.16 -15.50
N GLN A 131 -12.61 15.01 -15.63
CA GLN A 131 -13.96 14.59 -16.06
C GLN A 131 -13.96 13.85 -17.40
N ASN A 132 -13.09 14.23 -18.34
CA ASN A 132 -12.95 13.55 -19.63
C ASN A 132 -12.33 12.13 -19.53
N LEU A 133 -11.88 11.73 -18.34
CA LEU A 133 -11.29 10.43 -18.03
C LEU A 133 -12.08 9.66 -16.96
N GLU A 134 -13.17 10.23 -16.43
CA GLU A 134 -14.09 9.52 -15.52
C GLU A 134 -14.62 8.25 -16.21
N GLY A 135 -14.69 7.14 -15.46
CA GLY A 135 -15.14 5.84 -15.96
C GLY A 135 -14.09 5.04 -16.75
N ARG A 136 -12.98 5.64 -17.20
CA ARG A 136 -11.86 4.90 -17.84
C ARG A 136 -11.00 4.14 -16.82
N ILE A 137 -10.99 4.61 -15.58
CA ILE A 137 -10.27 4.03 -14.45
C ILE A 137 -11.14 4.04 -13.20
N GLU A 138 -11.11 2.96 -12.44
CA GLU A 138 -11.73 2.89 -11.11
C GLU A 138 -10.91 3.72 -10.10
N GLU A 139 -11.57 4.41 -9.18
CA GLU A 139 -10.92 5.27 -8.18
C GLU A 139 -9.83 4.55 -7.38
N ALA A 140 -10.11 3.32 -6.95
CA ALA A 140 -9.17 2.52 -6.18
C ALA A 140 -7.92 2.14 -7.01
N GLN A 141 -8.11 1.87 -8.31
CA GLN A 141 -7.00 1.61 -9.23
C GLN A 141 -6.18 2.89 -9.46
N PHE A 142 -6.84 4.03 -9.66
CA PHE A 142 -6.16 5.32 -9.79
C PHE A 142 -5.30 5.62 -8.56
N PHE A 143 -5.89 5.55 -7.37
CA PHE A 143 -5.16 5.80 -6.12
C PHE A 143 -4.00 4.81 -5.92
N HIS A 144 -4.21 3.53 -6.25
CA HIS A 144 -3.19 2.49 -6.20
C HIS A 144 -1.97 2.82 -7.09
N GLU A 145 -2.20 3.35 -8.28
CA GLU A 145 -1.15 3.69 -9.26
C GLU A 145 -0.45 4.99 -8.91
N VAL A 146 -1.19 5.98 -8.40
CA VAL A 146 -0.60 7.22 -7.88
C VAL A 146 0.36 6.93 -6.73
N LEU A 147 0.05 5.99 -5.83
CA LEU A 147 0.96 5.59 -4.76
C LEU A 147 2.27 4.99 -5.29
N GLU A 148 2.21 4.23 -6.39
CA GLU A 148 3.38 3.64 -7.04
C GLU A 148 4.19 4.69 -7.80
N HIS A 149 3.51 5.57 -8.53
CA HIS A 149 4.14 6.69 -9.23
C HIS A 149 4.85 7.64 -8.26
N ARG A 150 4.21 7.95 -7.12
CA ARG A 150 4.84 8.73 -6.04
C ARG A 150 6.13 8.09 -5.58
N TRP A 151 6.16 6.78 -5.39
CA TRP A 151 7.37 6.09 -4.98
C TRP A 151 8.46 6.22 -6.04
N TYR A 152 8.15 5.96 -7.31
CA TYR A 152 9.10 6.10 -8.41
C TYR A 152 9.69 7.53 -8.48
N LEU A 153 8.83 8.54 -8.40
CA LEU A 153 9.25 9.94 -8.38
C LEU A 153 10.12 10.24 -7.15
N SER A 154 9.73 9.76 -5.97
CA SER A 154 10.48 10.03 -4.73
C SER A 154 11.86 9.39 -4.73
N GLU A 155 12.00 8.19 -5.31
CA GLU A 155 13.31 7.56 -5.49
C GLU A 155 14.18 8.32 -6.49
N ARG A 156 13.58 8.87 -7.55
CA ARG A 156 14.30 9.67 -8.56
C ARG A 156 14.77 11.01 -8.00
N GLU A 157 13.92 11.71 -7.26
CA GLU A 157 14.23 13.03 -6.68
C GLU A 157 15.02 12.95 -5.36
N GLY A 158 15.13 11.75 -4.77
CA GLY A 158 15.84 11.53 -3.51
C GLY A 158 15.10 12.02 -2.26
N HIS A 159 13.85 12.45 -2.39
CA HIS A 159 12.97 12.84 -1.28
C HIS A 159 11.50 12.56 -1.62
N ASP A 160 10.63 12.57 -0.62
CA ASP A 160 9.19 12.44 -0.83
C ASP A 160 8.65 13.64 -1.62
N VAL A 161 8.03 13.37 -2.78
CA VAL A 161 7.45 14.42 -3.64
C VAL A 161 6.02 14.80 -3.23
N GLY A 162 5.40 14.04 -2.33
CA GLY A 162 4.02 14.25 -1.90
C GLY A 162 2.97 13.66 -2.84
N LEU A 163 1.77 13.40 -2.29
CA LEU A 163 0.74 12.64 -2.99
C LEU A 163 0.03 13.45 -4.07
N THR A 164 -0.28 14.73 -3.81
CA THR A 164 -0.93 15.62 -4.78
C THR A 164 -0.05 15.86 -6.01
N PHE A 165 1.25 16.12 -5.82
CA PHE A 165 2.19 16.26 -6.93
C PHE A 165 2.28 14.99 -7.77
N ALA A 166 2.38 13.83 -7.10
CA ALA A 166 2.41 12.55 -7.80
C ALA A 166 1.11 12.26 -8.57
N ALA A 167 -0.06 12.62 -8.01
CA ALA A 167 -1.34 12.48 -8.70
C ALA A 167 -1.38 13.33 -9.97
N GLN A 168 -0.95 14.59 -9.89
CA GLN A 168 -0.89 15.48 -11.05
C GLN A 168 0.07 14.94 -12.13
N SER A 169 1.30 14.58 -11.77
CA SER A 169 2.25 13.99 -12.72
C SER A 169 1.72 12.68 -13.31
N TYR A 170 1.02 11.85 -12.54
CA TYR A 170 0.41 10.63 -13.07
C TYR A 170 -0.66 10.92 -14.14
N ILE A 171 -1.52 11.90 -13.87
CA ILE A 171 -2.55 12.36 -14.80
C ILE A 171 -1.93 12.88 -16.10
N ASP A 172 -0.84 13.65 -16.00
CA ASP A 172 -0.21 14.29 -17.15
C ASP A 172 0.67 13.32 -17.97
N ASP A 173 1.45 12.48 -17.29
CA ASP A 173 2.53 11.70 -17.92
C ASP A 173 2.13 10.25 -18.25
N VAL A 174 1.21 9.66 -17.49
CA VAL A 174 0.90 8.22 -17.58
C VAL A 174 -0.50 7.97 -18.11
N MET A 175 -1.49 8.68 -17.57
CA MET A 175 -2.90 8.49 -17.90
C MET A 175 -3.24 8.61 -19.40
N PRO A 176 -2.62 9.51 -20.20
CA PRO A 176 -2.93 9.64 -21.62
C PRO A 176 -2.56 8.40 -22.44
N PHE A 177 -1.57 7.63 -21.99
CA PHE A 177 -1.05 6.44 -22.68
C PHE A 177 -1.62 5.13 -22.10
N ARG A 178 -2.48 5.24 -21.09
CA ARG A 178 -3.09 4.10 -20.42
C ARG A 178 -4.20 3.48 -21.28
N SER A 179 -4.20 2.15 -21.36
CA SER A 179 -5.33 1.38 -21.89
C SER A 179 -6.49 1.35 -20.89
N ASP A 180 -7.72 1.49 -21.37
CA ASP A 180 -8.91 1.54 -20.51
C ASP A 180 -9.10 0.22 -19.77
N SER A 181 -9.00 0.29 -18.44
CA SER A 181 -9.31 -0.84 -17.56
C SER A 181 -10.78 -0.84 -17.10
N GLY A 182 -11.53 0.25 -17.38
CA GLY A 182 -12.92 0.43 -16.92
C GLY A 182 -14.03 0.03 -17.92
N SER A 183 -13.71 -0.32 -19.17
CA SER A 183 -14.73 -0.62 -20.18
C SER A 183 -15.15 -2.10 -20.17
N ASP A 184 -15.83 -2.55 -19.11
CA ASP A 184 -16.69 -3.74 -19.21
C ASP A 184 -17.96 -3.70 -18.34
N LEU A 185 -18.35 -2.52 -17.83
CA LEU A 185 -19.57 -2.35 -17.06
C LEU A 185 -20.39 -1.18 -17.61
N GLY A 186 -21.35 -1.48 -18.49
CA GLY A 186 -22.54 -0.63 -18.61
C GLY A 186 -23.09 -0.28 -20.00
N VAL A 187 -22.96 -1.11 -21.04
CA VAL A 187 -23.94 -1.03 -22.15
C VAL A 187 -25.11 -1.96 -21.82
N LYS A 188 -26.09 -1.46 -21.07
CA LYS A 188 -27.44 -2.04 -21.09
C LYS A 188 -28.30 -1.23 -22.05
N LYS A 189 -28.78 -1.94 -23.07
CA LYS A 189 -29.84 -1.53 -24.00
C LYS A 189 -31.11 -1.13 -23.26
#